data_AF-X6LL83-F1
#
_entry.id   AF-X6LL83-F1
#
_cell.length_a   1.000
_cell.length_b   1.000
_cell.length_c   1.000
_cell.angle_alpha   90.00
_cell.angle_beta   90.00
_cell.angle_gamma   90.00
#
_symmetry.space_group_name_H-M   'P 1'
#
loop_
_entity.id
_entity.type
_entity.pdbx_description
1 polymer ?
#
loop_
_entity_poly.entity_id
_entity_poly.type
_entity_poly.pdbx_seq_one_letter_code
_entity_poly.pdbx_strand_id
1 'polypeptide(L)'
;MDGFDEIFDKYNDNNNNNEKYFYNRFNLNQWNADVIVTCRSKVLNDNDINTTLIGTNKNQSITNSMMHLWPFTKQQMSNYIEKFVKIMIGQQNNMKKH
;
A
#
# COMPACT_ATOMS: atom_id res chain seq x y z
N MET A 1 -1.73 4.30 -4.08
CA MET A 1 -0.46 4.86 -3.61
C MET A 1 0.30 3.76 -2.89
N ASP A 2 1.49 3.43 -3.36
CA ASP A 2 2.29 2.34 -2.80
C ASP A 2 3.40 2.85 -1.88
N GLY A 3 3.80 2.04 -0.90
CA GLY A 3 4.87 2.36 0.05
C GLY A 3 4.58 3.59 0.93
N PHE A 4 3.33 3.82 1.35
CA PHE A 4 2.98 5.01 2.14
C PHE A 4 3.80 5.15 3.44
N ASP A 5 4.25 4.04 4.01
CA ASP A 5 5.12 4.05 5.18
C ASP A 5 6.51 4.65 4.95
N GLU A 6 6.97 4.79 3.71
CA GLU A 6 8.27 5.43 3.40
C GLU A 6 8.24 6.95 3.59
N ILE A 7 7.04 7.54 3.53
CA ILE A 7 6.84 8.97 3.61
C ILE A 7 6.15 9.38 4.92
N PHE A 8 5.61 8.42 5.68
CA PHE A 8 4.86 8.65 6.92
C PHE A 8 5.63 9.43 7.98
N ASP A 9 6.88 9.08 8.26
CA ASP A 9 7.68 9.75 9.29
C ASP A 9 7.85 11.26 8.97
N LYS A 10 8.08 11.59 7.69
CA LYS A 10 8.16 12.98 7.21
C LYS A 10 6.82 13.73 7.29
N TYR A 11 5.69 13.02 7.27
CA TYR A 11 4.37 13.62 7.49
C TYR A 11 4.14 13.93 8.96
N ASN A 12 4.51 13.00 9.85
CA ASN A 12 4.25 13.13 11.28
C ASN A 12 5.02 14.31 11.92
N ASP A 13 6.21 14.64 11.40
CA ASP A 13 7.06 15.74 11.89
C ASP A 13 6.49 17.14 11.59
N ASN A 14 5.59 17.29 10.61
CA ASN A 14 5.07 18.59 10.18
C ASN A 14 3.84 19.01 11.00
N ASN A 15 4.10 19.64 12.15
CA ASN A 15 3.14 20.19 13.11
C ASN A 15 2.31 21.41 12.61
N ASN A 16 2.14 21.60 11.30
CA ASN A 16 1.32 22.69 10.76
C ASN A 16 -0.15 22.25 10.70
N ASN A 17 -0.94 22.78 11.65
CA ASN A 17 -2.32 22.37 11.98
C ASN A 17 -3.36 22.42 10.84
N ASN A 18 -3.06 23.02 9.69
CA ASN A 18 -4.06 23.27 8.64
C ASN A 18 -4.10 22.20 7.53
N GLU A 19 -3.05 21.38 7.37
CA GLU A 19 -2.96 20.33 6.34
C GLU A 19 -2.57 18.97 6.94
N LYS A 20 -3.02 18.74 8.18
CA LYS A 20 -2.67 17.56 8.97
C LYS A 20 -3.10 16.23 8.32
N TYR A 21 -4.07 16.27 7.41
CA TYR A 21 -4.67 15.08 6.83
C TYR A 21 -4.14 14.80 5.42
N PHE A 22 -3.66 13.57 5.24
CA PHE A 22 -3.15 13.05 3.99
C PHE A 22 -4.12 13.30 2.81
N TYR A 23 -5.42 13.05 3.03
CA TYR A 23 -6.45 13.20 2.02
C TYR A 23 -6.53 14.62 1.43
N ASN A 24 -6.40 15.64 2.27
CA ASN A 24 -6.43 17.03 1.83
C ASN A 24 -5.10 17.46 1.19
N ARG A 25 -3.96 17.02 1.76
CA ARG A 25 -2.63 17.44 1.29
C ARG A 25 -2.31 16.98 -0.13
N PHE A 26 -2.82 15.81 -0.52
CA PHE A 26 -2.72 15.31 -1.89
C PHE A 26 -3.89 15.74 -2.77
N ASN A 27 -4.79 16.59 -2.26
CA ASN A 27 -6.01 17.03 -2.93
C ASN A 27 -6.82 15.85 -3.49
N LEU A 28 -6.88 14.73 -2.75
CA LEU A 28 -7.52 13.51 -3.23
C LEU A 28 -9.03 13.70 -3.44
N ASN A 29 -9.64 14.67 -2.77
CA ASN A 29 -11.02 15.10 -2.99
C ASN A 29 -11.28 15.70 -4.39
N GLN A 30 -10.26 16.21 -5.07
CA GLN A 30 -10.38 16.70 -6.45
C GLN A 30 -10.39 15.55 -7.46
N TRP A 31 -9.99 14.36 -7.02
CA TRP A 31 -9.95 13.17 -7.85
C TRP A 31 -11.25 12.42 -7.60
N ASN A 32 -12.16 12.44 -8.57
CA ASN A 32 -13.40 11.67 -8.52
C ASN A 32 -13.11 10.16 -8.71
N ALA A 33 -12.37 9.57 -7.77
CA ALA A 33 -11.83 8.23 -7.85
C ALA A 33 -11.70 7.58 -6.47
N ASP A 34 -11.78 6.26 -6.43
CA ASP A 34 -11.47 5.49 -5.24
C ASP A 34 -9.95 5.44 -5.01
N VAL A 35 -9.53 5.66 -3.77
CA VAL A 35 -8.10 5.68 -3.41
C VAL A 35 -7.75 4.45 -2.59
N ILE A 36 -6.77 3.68 -3.10
CA ILE A 36 -6.15 2.59 -2.37
C ILE A 36 -4.75 3.01 -1.93
N VAL A 37 -4.46 2.83 -0.64
CA VAL A 37 -3.15 3.10 -0.04
C VAL A 37 -2.59 1.79 0.50
N THR A 38 -1.33 1.47 0.17
CA THR A 38 -0.61 0.31 0.70
C THR A 38 0.55 0.76 1.57
N CYS A 39 0.75 0.07 2.69
CA CYS A 39 1.84 0.33 3.62
C CYS A 39 2.19 -0.93 4.43
N ARG A 40 3.31 -0.88 5.15
CA ARG A 40 3.58 -1.85 6.22
C ARG A 40 2.55 -1.72 7.35
N SER A 41 2.11 -2.86 7.88
CA SER A 41 1.09 -2.94 8.94
C SER A 41 1.46 -2.20 10.23
N LYS A 42 2.75 -2.03 10.52
CA LYS A 42 3.23 -1.34 11.73
C LYS A 42 3.12 0.19 11.69
N VAL A 43 2.88 0.77 10.52
CA VAL A 43 2.96 2.23 10.32
C VAL A 43 1.60 2.91 10.41
N LEU A 44 0.52 2.20 10.11
CA LEU A 44 -0.84 2.68 10.29
C LEU A 44 -1.56 1.77 11.28
N ASN A 45 -1.68 2.21 12.53
CA ASN A 45 -2.63 1.58 13.47
C ASN A 45 -4.06 2.12 13.21
N ASP A 46 -5.08 1.42 13.72
CA ASP A 46 -6.50 1.78 13.50
C ASP A 46 -6.83 3.23 13.91
N ASN A 47 -6.12 3.75 14.91
CA ASN A 47 -6.33 5.10 15.43
C ASN A 47 -5.65 6.15 14.54
N ASP A 48 -4.47 5.84 13.99
CA ASP A 48 -3.72 6.69 13.05
C ASP A 48 -4.46 6.80 11.72
N ILE A 49 -5.18 5.76 11.27
CA ILE A 49 -5.99 5.82 10.04
C ILE A 49 -7.10 6.86 10.17
N ASN A 50 -7.86 6.80 11.26
CA ASN A 50 -8.96 7.74 11.50
C ASN A 50 -8.48 9.17 11.69
N THR A 51 -7.30 9.35 12.26
CA THR A 51 -6.77 10.69 12.61
C THR A 51 -5.81 11.28 11.57
N THR A 52 -5.15 10.46 10.74
CA THR A 52 -4.09 10.91 9.82
C THR A 52 -4.55 10.87 8.35
N LEU A 53 -5.36 9.87 7.97
CA LEU A 53 -5.75 9.72 6.56
C LEU A 53 -6.89 10.66 6.18
N ILE A 54 -7.98 10.70 6.94
CA ILE A 54 -9.21 11.41 6.56
C ILE A 54 -9.50 12.63 7.44
N GLY A 55 -8.96 12.64 8.65
CA GLY A 55 -9.36 13.57 9.69
C GLY A 55 -10.78 13.29 10.18
N THR A 56 -11.10 13.75 11.38
CA THR A 56 -12.36 13.48 12.09
C THR A 56 -13.55 14.24 11.51
N ASN A 57 -13.64 14.41 10.18
CA ASN A 57 -14.81 14.97 9.53
C ASN A 57 -15.88 13.87 9.32
N LYS A 58 -16.66 13.68 10.39
CA LYS A 58 -17.77 12.73 10.54
C LYS A 58 -18.93 12.86 9.52
N ASN A 59 -18.83 13.76 8.54
CA ASN A 59 -19.94 14.12 7.64
C ASN A 59 -19.89 13.42 6.27
N GLN A 60 -18.82 12.70 5.95
CA GLN A 60 -18.79 11.83 4.77
C GLN A 60 -18.70 10.38 5.27
N SER A 61 -19.68 9.57 4.87
CA SER A 61 -19.70 8.12 5.10
C SER A 61 -18.63 7.47 4.21
N ILE A 62 -17.36 7.74 4.51
CA ILE A 62 -16.24 7.09 3.84
C ILE A 62 -16.07 5.76 4.56
N THR A 63 -16.57 4.70 3.96
CA THR A 63 -16.35 3.33 4.44
C THR A 63 -14.89 2.96 4.20
N ASN A 64 -14.05 3.24 5.20
CA ASN A 64 -12.67 2.76 5.22
C ASN A 64 -12.67 1.25 5.40
N SER A 65 -12.34 0.51 4.35
CA SER A 65 -12.08 -0.92 4.42
C SER A 65 -10.58 -1.14 4.55
N MET A 66 -10.17 -1.93 5.56
CA MET A 66 -8.79 -2.35 5.73
C MET A 66 -8.63 -3.80 5.29
N MET A 67 -7.59 -4.05 4.50
CA MET A 67 -7.21 -5.39 4.09
C MET A 67 -5.78 -5.67 4.52
N HIS A 68 -5.59 -6.73 5.30
CA HIS A 68 -4.26 -7.21 5.67
C HIS A 68 -3.81 -8.28 4.68
N LEU A 69 -2.63 -8.08 4.11
CA LEU A 69 -1.97 -9.08 3.28
C LEU A 69 -1.12 -10.00 4.18
N TRP A 70 -1.45 -11.28 4.16
CA TRP A 70 -0.70 -12.30 4.87
C TRP A 70 0.50 -12.79 4.04
N PRO A 71 1.61 -13.18 4.69
CA PRO A 71 2.72 -13.79 3.99
C PRO A 71 2.32 -15.12 3.36
N PHE A 72 3.00 -15.49 2.27
CA PHE A 72 2.79 -16.76 1.60
C PHE A 72 3.14 -17.95 2.51
N THR A 73 2.40 -19.04 2.36
CA THR A 73 2.74 -20.33 2.95
C THR A 73 4.02 -20.90 2.33
N LYS A 74 4.69 -21.81 3.05
CA LYS A 74 5.89 -22.50 2.56
C LYS A 74 5.64 -23.21 1.21
N GLN A 75 4.47 -23.82 1.05
CA GLN A 75 4.10 -24.49 -0.19
C GLN A 75 3.90 -23.50 -1.34
N GLN A 76 3.21 -22.38 -1.12
CA GLN A 76 3.07 -21.32 -2.12
C GLN A 76 4.43 -20.77 -2.56
N MET A 77 5.34 -20.56 -1.62
CA MET A 77 6.70 -20.10 -1.91
C MET A 77 7.49 -21.15 -2.72
N SER A 78 7.43 -22.43 -2.33
CA SER A 78 8.05 -23.54 -3.07
C SER A 78 7.53 -23.62 -4.51
N ASN A 79 6.20 -23.57 -4.70
CA ASN A 79 5.57 -23.61 -6.01
C ASN A 79 5.98 -22.40 -6.88
N TYR A 80 6.09 -21.22 -6.27
CA TYR A 80 6.54 -20.02 -6.96
C TYR A 80 8.00 -20.16 -7.44
N ILE A 81 8.90 -20.62 -6.57
CA ILE A 81 10.31 -20.87 -6.92
C ILE A 81 10.42 -21.88 -8.05
N GLU A 82 9.69 -23.00 -7.97
CA GLU A 82 9.69 -24.01 -9.01
C GLU A 82 9.21 -23.44 -10.36
N LYS A 83 8.12 -22.67 -10.35
CA LYS A 83 7.61 -22.00 -11.54
C LYS A 83 8.63 -21.03 -12.13
N PHE A 84 9.27 -20.23 -11.28
CA PHE A 84 10.30 -19.27 -11.68
C PHE A 84 11.49 -19.98 -12.36
N VAL A 85 12.01 -21.04 -11.75
CA VAL A 85 13.12 -21.84 -12.31
C VAL A 85 12.75 -22.44 -13.67
N LYS A 86 11.53 -22.99 -13.82
CA LYS A 86 11.06 -23.54 -15.10
C LYS A 86 11.03 -22.49 -16.21
N ILE A 87 10.57 -21.27 -15.90
CA ILE A 87 10.55 -20.16 -16.86
C ILE A 87 11.98 -19.84 -17.32
N MET A 88 12.93 -19.74 -16.38
CA MET A 88 14.33 -19.44 -16.68
C MET A 88 14.99 -20.50 -17.57
N ILE A 89 14.77 -21.79 -17.27
CA ILE A 89 15.29 -22.90 -18.09
C ILE A 89 14.68 -22.87 -19.49
N GLY A 90 13.37 -22.63 -19.60
CA GLY A 90 12.69 -22.50 -20.89
C GLY A 90 13.28 -21.39 -21.75
N GLN A 91 13.56 -20.21 -21.16
CA GLN A 91 14.21 -19.10 -21.85
C GLN A 91 15.62 -19.45 -22.34
N GLN A 92 16.43 -20.13 -21.52
CA GLN A 92 17.78 -20.57 -21.91
C GLN A 92 17.75 -21.56 -23.08
N ASN A 93 16.80 -22.49 -23.08
CA ASN A 93 16.67 -23.47 -24.16
C ASN A 93 16.24 -22.83 -25.49
N ASN A 94 15.46 -21.74 -25.44
CA ASN A 94 15.09 -20.98 -26.64
C ASN A 94 16.26 -20.15 -27.18
N MET A 95 17.12 -19.59 -26.32
CA MET A 95 18.32 -18.87 -26.75
C MET A 95 19.38 -19.78 -27.41
N LYS A 96 19.44 -21.07 -27.04
CA LYS A 96 20.39 -22.04 -27.62
C LYS A 96 19.93 -22.66 -28.95
N LYS A 97 18.70 -22.39 -29.39
CA LYS A 97 18.11 -22.94 -30.64
C LYS A 97 18.29 -22.02 -31.85
N HIS A 98 18.85 -20.84 -31.64
CA HIS A 98 19.25 -19.88 -32.68
C HIS A 98 20.78 -19.78 -32.71
#